data_AF-A0A8J2JN53-F1
#
_entry.id   AF-A0A8J2JN53-F1
#
_cell.length_a   1.000
_cell.length_b   1.000
_cell.length_c   1.000
_cell.angle_alpha   90.00
_cell.angle_beta   90.00
_cell.angle_gamma   90.00
#
_symmetry.space_group_name_H-M   'P 1'
#
loop_
_entity.id
_entity.type
_entity.pdbx_description
1 polymer ?
#
loop_
_entity_poly.entity_id
_entity_poly.type
_entity_poly.pdbx_seq_one_letter_code
_entity_poly.pdbx_strand_id
1 'polypeptide(L)' 'MQKIYRNTLQDSNLPSIQEIERNASIVLMNSQISFNPPRPYLPDMIEVGGLHLVPPKPVEPK' A
#
# COMPACT_ATOMS: atom_id res chain seq x y z
N MET A 1 -5.46 -15.32 4.42
CA MET A 1 -5.36 -13.84 4.44
C MET A 1 -6.14 -13.22 5.59
N GLN A 2 -7.47 -13.38 5.69
CA GLN A 2 -8.28 -12.72 6.74
C GLN A 2 -7.81 -12.96 8.19
N LYS A 3 -7.40 -14.19 8.52
CA LYS A 3 -6.83 -14.52 9.84
C LYS A 3 -5.55 -13.74 10.16
N ILE A 4 -4.69 -13.50 9.16
CA ILE A 4 -3.44 -12.76 9.33
C ILE A 4 -3.75 -11.29 9.65
N TYR A 5 -4.63 -10.64 8.89
CA TYR A 5 -5.01 -9.25 9.11
C TYR A 5 -5.59 -9.01 10.51
N ARG A 6 -6.50 -9.89 10.97
CA ARG A 6 -7.07 -9.78 12.32
C ARG A 6 -6.01 -9.93 13.42
N ASN A 7 -5.08 -10.86 13.25
CA ASN A 7 -4.02 -11.10 14.23
C ASN A 7 -2.98 -9.96 14.26
N THR A 8 -2.63 -9.40 13.11
CA THR A 8 -1.60 -8.35 13.00
C THR A 8 -2.11 -6.99 13.45
N LEU A 9 -3.34 -6.61 13.07
CA LEU A 9 -3.90 -5.29 13.38
C LEU A 9 -4.58 -5.23 14.75
N GLN A 10 -4.90 -6.38 15.36
CA GLN A 10 -5.45 -6.52 16.72
C GLN A 10 -6.70 -5.66 16.99
N ASP A 11 -7.47 -5.34 15.95
CA ASP A 11 -8.70 -4.58 16.04
C ASP A 11 -9.91 -5.50 15.80
N SER A 12 -10.80 -5.56 16.80
CA SER A 12 -12.00 -6.40 16.79
C SER A 12 -13.10 -5.85 15.89
N ASN A 13 -13.03 -4.56 15.54
CA ASN A 13 -14.03 -3.85 14.73
C ASN A 13 -13.65 -3.77 13.24
N LEU A 14 -12.59 -4.46 12.83
CA LEU A 14 -12.18 -4.48 11.43
C LEU A 14 -13.25 -5.19 10.56
N PRO A 15 -13.69 -4.54 9.47
CA PRO A 15 -14.56 -5.18 8.49
C PRO A 15 -13.86 -6.38 7.83
N SER A 16 -14.64 -7.21 7.14
CA SER A 16 -14.05 -8.31 6.37
C SER A 16 -13.17 -7.77 5.23
N ILE A 17 -12.17 -8.56 4.80
CA ILE A 17 -11.32 -8.14 3.68
C ILE A 17 -12.16 -7.89 2.42
N GLN A 18 -13.16 -8.74 2.19
CA GLN A 18 -14.08 -8.63 1.06
C GLN A 18 -14.88 -7.33 1.10
N GLU A 19 -15.25 -6.88 2.29
CA GLU A 19 -15.97 -5.63 2.49
C GLU A 19 -15.06 -4.40 2.29
N ILE A 20 -13.79 -4.50 2.70
CA ILE A 20 -12.78 -3.47 2.41
C ILE A 20 -12.58 -3.38 0.89
N GLU A 21 -12.36 -4.51 0.21
CA GLU A 21 -12.16 -4.56 -1.24
C GLU A 21 -13.37 -4.01 -2.01
N ARG A 22 -14.59 -4.29 -1.55
CA ARG A 22 -15.82 -3.82 -2.20
C ARG A 22 -16.07 -2.32 -2.02
N ASN A 23 -15.59 -1.74 -0.92
CA ASN A 23 -15.90 -0.36 -0.53
C ASN A 23 -14.71 0.60 -0.66
N ALA A 24 -13.53 0.13 -1.08
CA ALA A 24 -12.37 0.97 -1.31
C ALA A 24 -12.64 1.95 -2.46
N SER A 25 -12.60 3.25 -2.18
CA SER A 25 -12.78 4.30 -3.21
C SER A 25 -11.47 4.65 -3.94
N ILE A 26 -10.33 4.36 -3.32
CA ILE A 26 -8.98 4.62 -3.85
C ILE A 26 -8.06 3.49 -3.40
N VAL A 27 -7.17 3.04 -4.28
CA VAL A 27 -6.10 2.09 -3.98
C VAL A 27 -4.75 2.77 -4.21
N LEU A 28 -3.96 2.93 -3.14
CA LEU A 28 -2.61 3.47 -3.22
C LEU A 28 -1.59 2.34 -3.35
N MET A 29 -0.82 2.34 -4.43
CA MET A 29 0.12 1.27 -4.75
C MET A 29 1.55 1.76 -4.58
N ASN A 30 2.40 0.99 -3.89
CA ASN A 30 3.84 1.25 -3.84
C ASN A 30 4.52 0.81 -5.15
N SER A 31 4.13 1.43 -6.25
CA SER A 31 4.65 1.22 -7.59
C SER A 31 5.00 2.56 -8.22
N GLN A 32 5.78 2.54 -9.29
CA GLN A 32 6.12 3.75 -10.02
C GLN A 32 6.20 3.46 -11.51
N ILE A 33 5.57 4.33 -12.29
CA ILE A 33 5.47 4.27 -13.76
C ILE A 33 6.83 4.17 -14.46
N SER A 34 7.88 4.76 -13.88
CA SER A 34 9.23 4.76 -14.47
C SER A 34 9.93 3.40 -14.38
N PHE A 35 9.57 2.57 -13.40
CA PHE A 35 10.23 1.28 -13.14
C PHE A 35 9.39 0.08 -13.60
N ASN A 36 8.10 0.28 -13.84
CA ASN A 36 7.17 -0.77 -14.23
C ASN A 36 6.75 -0.62 -15.69
N PRO A 37 6.49 -1.74 -16.39
CA PRO A 37 5.85 -1.67 -17.69
C PRO A 37 4.46 -1.01 -17.58
N PRO A 38 4.00 -0.31 -18.62
CA PRO A 38 2.69 0.33 -18.60
C PRO A 38 1.59 -0.72 -18.40
N ARG A 39 0.73 -0.49 -17.40
CA ARG A 39 -0.43 -1.34 -17.12
C ARG A 39 -1.71 -0.49 -17.13
N PRO A 40 -2.83 -1.03 -17.65
CA PRO A 40 -4.10 -0.31 -17.64
C PRO A 40 -4.74 -0.35 -16.25
N TYR A 41 -4.34 0.60 -15.39
CA TYR A 41 -4.95 0.79 -14.08
C TYR A 41 -6.30 1.50 -14.18
N LEU A 42 -7.18 1.21 -13.23
CA LEU A 42 -8.43 1.96 -13.07
C LEU A 42 -8.12 3.39 -12.55
N PRO A 43 -8.98 4.39 -12.81
CA PRO A 43 -8.72 5.77 -12.36
C PRO A 43 -8.56 5.95 -10.84
N ASP A 44 -9.08 5.01 -10.06
CA ASP A 44 -9.00 4.95 -8.60
C ASP A 44 -7.73 4.25 -8.07
N MET A 45 -6.91 3.68 -8.96
CA MET A 45 -5.63 3.05 -8.63
C MET A 45 -4.48 4.04 -8.87
N ILE A 46 -3.90 4.55 -7.79
CA ILE A 46 -2.88 5.59 -7.82
C ILE A 46 -1.53 5.01 -7.42
N GLU A 47 -0.55 5.15 -8.32
CA GLU A 47 0.83 4.78 -8.07
C GLU A 47 1.52 5.82 -7.18
N VAL A 48 2.04 5.39 -6.04
CA VAL A 48 2.78 6.19 -5.06
C VAL A 48 4.12 5.51 -4.80
N GLY A 49 5.13 5.92 -5.56
CA GLY A 49 6.50 5.40 -5.42
C GLY A 49 7.09 5.74 -4.05
N GLY A 50 7.79 4.78 -3.46
CA GLY A 50 8.56 5.02 -2.24
C GLY A 50 7.74 5.09 -0.96
N LEU A 51 6.54 4.50 -0.92
CA LEU A 51 5.66 4.39 0.26
C LEU A 51 6.36 3.77 1.48
N HIS A 52 7.45 3.03 1.27
CA HIS A 52 8.25 2.37 2.31
C HIS A 52 9.59 3.06 2.58
N LEU A 53 9.87 4.19 1.94
CA LEU A 53 11.12 4.92 2.15
C LEU A 53 11.14 5.55 3.54
N VAL A 54 12.26 5.36 4.23
CA VAL A 54 12.56 6.03 5.50
C VAL A 54 13.59 7.14 5.25
N PRO A 55 13.60 8.21 6.07
CA PRO A 55 14.63 9.24 5.98
C PRO A 55 16.03 8.62 5.99
N PRO A 56 16.95 9.09 5.12
CA PRO A 56 18.29 8.55 5.07
C PRO A 56 19.01 8.80 6.39
N LYS A 57 19.84 7.84 6.80
CA LYS A 57 20.74 8.05 7.95
C LYS A 57 21.76 9.14 7.58
N PRO A 58 22.10 10.05 8.50
CA PRO A 58 23.17 11.01 8.28
C PRO A 58 24.46 10.29 7.88
N VAL A 59 25.11 10.77 6.83
CA VAL A 59 26.42 10.28 6.42
C VAL A 59 27.46 10.97 7.28
N GLU A 60 28.24 10.20 8.04
CA GLU A 60 29.44 10.74 8.69
C GLU A 60 30.47 11.11 7.61
N PRO A 61 31.08 12.30 7.66
CA PRO A 61 32.14 12.65 6.74
C PRO A 61 33.32 11.69 6.95
N LYS A 62 33.83 11.14 5.84
CA LYS A 62 35.05 10.31 5.82
C LYS A 62 36.29 11.12 6.17
#